data_AF-A0A852BYL5-F1
#
_entry.id   AF-A0A852BYL5-F1
#
_cell.length_a   1.000
_cell.length_b   1.000
_cell.length_c   1.000
_cell.angle_alpha   90.00
_cell.angle_beta   90.00
_cell.angle_gamma   90.00
#
_symmetry.space_group_name_H-M   'P 1'
#
loop_
_entity.id
_entity.type
_entity.pdbx_description
1 polymer ?
#
loop_
_entity_poly.entity_id
_entity_poly.type
_entity_poly.pdbx_seq_one_letter_code
_entity_poly.pdbx_strand_id
1 'polypeptide(L)'
;VIMEDSEGRNFSSVEEEARYWKEMAMKYKQCAENTQEELHEFQEGSREYEAELETQLQQTESRNRDLLSENNRLRMELESVKEKIEMEHSERYRQISALEDDLAQTRAVKDQLQKYIRELEQANDDLERAKRATIMSLEDFEQRLNQAIERNAFLESELDEKENLLESVQRLKDEARDLRQELAVQQKQEKPKTPMQETERTDTAVQASLSVPSTPSVHRAPSSNIHTPVTLRRGLEDSYGATPLTPAARISALNIVGDLLRKVGALESKLASCRNFVYEQSPKRATAPMCVSRDLEARLSPHLPLCDVGLAKRLEFGTRPSNVPGPMSHPSQSVVKMLL
;
A
#
# COMPACT_ATOMS: atom_id res chain seq x y z
N VAL A 1 -56.63 78.73 -41.96
CA VAL A 1 -56.79 80.20 -41.99
C VAL A 1 -58.28 80.52 -41.95
N ILE A 2 -58.73 81.49 -41.17
CA ILE A 2 -60.12 81.98 -41.24
C ILE A 2 -60.17 82.98 -42.41
N MET A 3 -61.11 82.78 -43.34
CA MET A 3 -61.34 83.73 -44.44
C MET A 3 -62.57 84.57 -44.10
N GLU A 4 -62.40 85.89 -44.07
CA GLU A 4 -63.47 86.86 -43.84
C GLU A 4 -64.43 86.94 -45.04
N ASP A 5 -65.63 87.47 -44.79
CA ASP A 5 -66.74 87.46 -45.72
C ASP A 5 -66.46 88.11 -47.08
N SER A 6 -67.02 87.50 -48.13
CA SER A 6 -66.99 88.01 -49.50
C SER A 6 -68.25 88.82 -49.86
N GLU A 7 -69.10 89.17 -48.89
CA GLU A 7 -70.33 89.92 -49.14
C GLU A 7 -70.07 91.43 -49.19
N GLY A 8 -70.35 92.07 -50.35
CA GLY A 8 -70.47 93.53 -50.44
C GLY A 8 -69.29 94.32 -51.03
N ARG A 9 -68.43 93.73 -51.88
CA ARG A 9 -67.43 94.51 -52.66
C ARG A 9 -68.03 95.03 -53.96
N ASN A 10 -68.30 96.33 -54.03
CA ASN A 10 -68.66 97.02 -55.28
C ASN A 10 -67.39 97.45 -56.04
N PHE A 11 -67.27 97.06 -57.31
CA PHE A 11 -66.17 97.45 -58.19
C PHE A 11 -66.48 98.76 -58.92
N SER A 12 -65.45 99.58 -59.18
CA SER A 12 -65.59 100.86 -59.90
C SER A 12 -65.60 100.69 -61.43
N SER A 13 -65.19 99.52 -61.93
CA SER A 13 -65.17 99.17 -63.35
C SER A 13 -65.17 97.64 -63.55
N VAL A 14 -65.67 97.18 -64.69
CA VAL A 14 -65.60 95.76 -65.12
C VAL A 14 -64.14 95.29 -65.23
N GLU A 15 -63.21 96.19 -65.63
CA GLU A 15 -61.76 95.93 -65.62
C GLU A 15 -61.20 95.66 -64.21
N GLU A 16 -61.85 96.19 -63.17
CA GLU A 16 -61.43 96.00 -61.77
C GLU A 16 -62.00 94.70 -61.19
N GLU A 17 -63.27 94.41 -61.48
CA GLU A 17 -63.91 93.12 -61.14
C GLU A 17 -63.17 91.95 -61.78
N ALA A 18 -62.90 92.01 -63.09
CA ALA A 18 -62.18 90.96 -63.82
C ALA A 18 -60.75 90.78 -63.30
N ARG A 19 -60.10 91.86 -62.84
CA ARG A 19 -58.76 91.80 -62.22
C ARG A 19 -58.81 91.15 -60.84
N TYR A 20 -59.80 91.51 -60.01
CA TYR A 20 -60.00 90.93 -58.69
C TYR A 20 -60.29 89.42 -58.76
N TRP A 21 -61.24 88.99 -59.59
CA TRP A 21 -61.55 87.56 -59.75
C TRP A 21 -60.38 86.77 -60.33
N LYS A 22 -59.61 87.35 -61.26
CA LYS A 22 -58.36 86.74 -61.76
C LYS A 22 -57.31 86.62 -60.65
N GLU A 23 -57.17 87.61 -59.79
CA GLU A 23 -56.26 87.55 -58.64
C GLU A 23 -56.72 86.51 -57.61
N MET A 24 -58.03 86.39 -57.33
CA MET A 24 -58.55 85.36 -56.43
C MET A 24 -58.38 83.95 -57.02
N ALA A 25 -58.63 83.76 -58.32
CA ALA A 25 -58.38 82.49 -59.01
C ALA A 25 -56.89 82.10 -58.95
N MET A 26 -55.97 83.05 -59.13
CA MET A 26 -54.54 82.82 -58.95
C MET A 26 -54.17 82.47 -57.51
N LYS A 27 -54.77 83.11 -56.50
CA LYS A 27 -54.54 82.79 -55.07
C LYS A 27 -55.09 81.43 -54.67
N TYR A 28 -56.29 81.06 -55.12
CA TYR A 28 -56.84 79.73 -54.89
C TYR A 28 -56.04 78.64 -55.62
N LYS A 29 -55.57 78.91 -56.85
CA LYS A 29 -54.67 78.01 -57.57
C LYS A 29 -53.37 77.79 -56.79
N GLN A 30 -52.70 78.87 -56.39
CA GLN A 30 -51.48 78.80 -55.58
C GLN A 30 -51.73 78.06 -54.26
N CYS A 31 -52.83 78.32 -53.56
CA CYS A 31 -53.16 77.63 -52.32
C CYS A 31 -53.38 76.12 -52.54
N ALA A 32 -54.02 75.73 -53.64
CA ALA A 32 -54.22 74.32 -54.00
C ALA A 32 -52.88 73.64 -54.35
N GLU A 33 -52.03 74.31 -55.15
CA GLU A 33 -50.68 73.84 -55.48
C GLU A 33 -49.82 73.65 -54.22
N ASN A 34 -49.78 74.65 -53.33
CA ASN A 34 -49.11 74.53 -52.03
C ASN A 34 -49.63 73.34 -51.19
N THR A 35 -50.95 73.15 -51.06
CA THR A 35 -51.49 71.99 -50.30
C THR A 35 -51.25 70.64 -50.99
N GLN A 36 -51.02 70.63 -52.30
CA GLN A 36 -50.62 69.43 -53.04
C GLN A 36 -49.14 69.12 -52.81
N GLU A 37 -48.28 70.14 -52.73
CA GLU A 37 -46.86 70.02 -52.36
C GLU A 37 -46.72 69.55 -50.91
N GLU A 38 -47.40 70.17 -49.95
CA GLU A 38 -47.45 69.75 -48.53
C GLU A 38 -47.90 68.28 -48.38
N LEU A 39 -48.90 67.84 -49.15
CA LEU A 39 -49.37 66.46 -49.16
C LEU A 39 -48.35 65.50 -49.81
N HIS A 40 -47.59 65.95 -50.81
CA HIS A 40 -46.54 65.15 -51.43
C HIS A 40 -45.36 64.93 -50.47
N GLU A 41 -44.88 66.00 -49.83
CA GLU A 41 -43.82 65.95 -48.82
C GLU A 41 -44.23 65.04 -47.65
N PHE A 42 -45.47 65.12 -47.17
CA PHE A 42 -45.98 64.22 -46.13
C PHE A 42 -46.02 62.75 -46.58
N GLN A 43 -46.41 62.47 -47.82
CA GLN A 43 -46.42 61.11 -48.37
C GLN A 43 -45.01 60.55 -48.59
N GLU A 44 -44.03 61.38 -48.96
CA GLU A 44 -42.63 60.97 -49.07
C GLU A 44 -42.03 60.72 -47.69
N GLY A 45 -42.21 61.63 -46.73
CA GLY A 45 -41.76 61.44 -45.35
C GLY A 45 -42.37 60.21 -44.67
N SER A 46 -43.64 59.87 -44.95
CA SER A 46 -44.25 58.61 -44.49
C SER A 46 -43.55 57.39 -45.07
N ARG A 47 -43.29 57.37 -46.40
CA ARG A 47 -42.60 56.26 -47.07
C ARG A 47 -41.15 56.08 -46.60
N GLU A 48 -40.43 57.18 -46.37
CA GLU A 48 -39.07 57.15 -45.83
C GLU A 48 -39.06 56.61 -44.39
N TYR A 49 -39.98 57.08 -43.54
CA TYR A 49 -40.12 56.60 -42.16
C TYR A 49 -40.57 55.13 -42.08
N GLU A 50 -41.48 54.70 -42.95
CA GLU A 50 -41.88 53.29 -43.11
C GLU A 50 -40.66 52.41 -43.47
N ALA A 51 -39.81 52.85 -44.41
CA ALA A 51 -38.57 52.14 -44.77
C ALA A 51 -37.52 52.13 -43.63
N GLU A 52 -37.41 53.21 -42.85
CA GLU A 52 -36.58 53.21 -41.63
C GLU A 52 -37.07 52.19 -40.59
N LEU A 53 -38.40 52.06 -40.40
CA LEU A 53 -38.98 51.07 -39.50
C LEU A 53 -38.79 49.63 -40.03
N GLU A 54 -38.99 49.40 -41.33
CA GLU A 54 -38.77 48.09 -41.96
C GLU A 54 -37.30 47.63 -41.83
N THR A 55 -36.33 48.53 -42.06
CA THR A 55 -34.91 48.19 -41.90
C THR A 55 -34.52 47.93 -40.44
N GLN A 56 -35.09 48.66 -39.48
CA GLN A 56 -34.89 48.39 -38.05
C GLN A 56 -35.52 47.05 -37.62
N LEU A 57 -36.70 46.72 -38.14
CA LEU A 57 -37.36 45.44 -37.92
C LEU A 57 -36.50 44.29 -38.49
N GLN A 58 -36.06 44.40 -39.74
CA GLN A 58 -35.24 43.39 -40.41
C GLN A 58 -33.90 43.15 -39.70
N GLN A 59 -33.23 44.21 -39.23
CA GLN A 59 -32.01 44.10 -38.40
C GLN A 59 -32.29 43.38 -37.08
N THR A 60 -33.42 43.70 -36.42
CA THR A 60 -33.83 43.08 -35.16
C THR A 60 -34.18 41.60 -35.34
N GLU A 61 -34.90 41.25 -36.41
CA GLU A 61 -35.21 39.87 -36.77
C GLU A 61 -33.97 39.05 -37.11
N SER A 62 -33.02 39.62 -37.86
CA SER A 62 -31.74 38.94 -38.15
C SER A 62 -30.99 38.68 -36.85
N ARG A 63 -30.80 39.71 -36.01
CA ARG A 63 -30.13 39.57 -34.72
C ARG A 63 -30.80 38.52 -33.82
N ASN A 64 -32.13 38.43 -33.85
CA ASN A 64 -32.88 37.42 -33.11
C ASN A 64 -32.63 36.01 -33.68
N ARG A 65 -32.68 35.83 -35.00
CA ARG A 65 -32.34 34.59 -35.70
C ARG A 65 -30.92 34.11 -35.38
N ASP A 66 -29.96 35.02 -35.39
CA ASP A 66 -28.55 34.75 -35.08
C ASP A 66 -28.41 34.31 -33.62
N LEU A 67 -29.00 35.05 -32.67
CA LEU A 67 -29.01 34.70 -31.24
C LEU A 67 -29.71 33.37 -30.95
N LEU A 68 -30.78 33.01 -31.67
CA LEU A 68 -31.45 31.72 -31.55
C LEU A 68 -30.57 30.58 -32.07
N SER A 69 -29.85 30.78 -33.18
CA SER A 69 -28.91 29.80 -33.71
C SER A 69 -27.76 29.53 -32.73
N GLU A 70 -27.20 30.59 -32.14
CA GLU A 70 -26.15 30.53 -31.14
C GLU A 70 -26.65 29.89 -29.83
N ASN A 71 -27.86 30.21 -29.38
CA ASN A 71 -28.43 29.58 -28.18
C ASN A 71 -28.65 28.07 -28.39
N ASN A 72 -29.04 27.64 -29.59
CA ASN A 72 -29.16 26.22 -29.92
C ASN A 72 -27.79 25.53 -30.00
N ARG A 73 -26.76 26.17 -30.59
CA ARG A 73 -25.37 25.67 -30.58
C ARG A 73 -24.86 25.46 -29.16
N LEU A 74 -24.99 26.48 -28.31
CA LEU A 74 -24.56 26.43 -26.91
C LEU A 74 -25.33 25.38 -26.08
N ARG A 75 -26.61 25.13 -26.36
CA ARG A 75 -27.37 24.02 -25.75
C ARG A 75 -26.81 22.65 -26.14
N MET A 76 -26.49 22.44 -27.43
CA MET A 76 -25.90 21.17 -27.90
C MET A 76 -24.51 20.95 -27.32
N GLU A 77 -23.69 22.00 -27.21
CA GLU A 77 -22.36 21.92 -26.58
C GLU A 77 -22.46 21.63 -25.08
N LEU A 78 -23.39 22.28 -24.37
CA LEU A 78 -23.67 22.02 -22.95
C LEU A 78 -24.12 20.57 -22.72
N GLU A 79 -25.00 20.03 -23.56
CA GLU A 79 -25.46 18.64 -23.42
C GLU A 79 -24.34 17.63 -23.74
N SER A 80 -23.56 17.88 -24.79
CA SER A 80 -22.40 17.03 -25.12
C SER A 80 -21.31 17.08 -24.04
N VAL A 81 -21.18 18.18 -23.29
CA VAL A 81 -20.27 18.27 -22.14
C VAL A 81 -20.81 17.49 -20.93
N LYS A 82 -22.13 17.54 -20.65
CA LYS A 82 -22.74 16.69 -19.62
C LYS A 82 -22.55 15.21 -19.93
N GLU A 83 -22.90 14.78 -21.14
CA GLU A 83 -22.81 13.38 -21.59
C GLU A 83 -21.39 12.84 -21.39
N LYS A 84 -20.37 13.63 -21.77
CA LYS A 84 -18.96 13.30 -21.51
C LYS A 84 -18.64 13.19 -20.02
N ILE A 85 -19.09 14.13 -19.19
CA ILE A 85 -18.88 14.09 -17.74
C ILE A 85 -19.56 12.86 -17.12
N GLU A 86 -20.76 12.49 -17.56
CA GLU A 86 -21.49 11.32 -17.08
C GLU A 86 -20.85 10.00 -17.53
N MET A 87 -20.41 9.90 -18.79
CA MET A 87 -19.61 8.76 -19.26
C MET A 87 -18.32 8.59 -18.45
N GLU A 88 -17.51 9.64 -18.35
CA GLU A 88 -16.26 9.68 -17.58
C GLU A 88 -16.48 9.39 -16.09
N HIS A 89 -17.60 9.82 -15.51
CA HIS A 89 -17.96 9.49 -14.12
C HIS A 89 -18.34 8.00 -14.01
N SER A 90 -19.15 7.48 -14.93
CA SER A 90 -19.54 6.06 -14.94
C SER A 90 -18.35 5.11 -15.16
N GLU A 91 -17.34 5.54 -15.92
CA GLU A 91 -16.13 4.76 -16.13
C GLU A 91 -15.22 4.81 -14.91
N ARG A 92 -14.91 6.00 -14.37
CA ARG A 92 -14.12 6.13 -13.14
C ARG A 92 -14.76 5.41 -11.96
N TYR A 93 -16.09 5.40 -11.86
CA TYR A 93 -16.80 4.61 -10.85
C TYR A 93 -16.55 3.10 -11.03
N ARG A 94 -16.68 2.57 -12.26
CA ARG A 94 -16.36 1.17 -12.57
C ARG A 94 -14.89 0.82 -12.31
N GLN A 95 -13.96 1.71 -12.65
CA GLN A 95 -12.53 1.54 -12.36
C GLN A 95 -12.25 1.52 -10.85
N ILE A 96 -12.90 2.39 -10.07
CA ILE A 96 -12.77 2.42 -8.60
C ILE A 96 -13.29 1.12 -7.99
N SER A 97 -14.50 0.67 -8.33
CA SER A 97 -15.05 -0.57 -7.75
C SER A 97 -14.20 -1.80 -8.09
N ALA A 98 -13.67 -1.91 -9.32
CA ALA A 98 -12.75 -2.99 -9.68
C ALA A 98 -11.45 -2.96 -8.84
N LEU A 99 -10.89 -1.77 -8.60
CA LEU A 99 -9.71 -1.61 -7.74
C LEU A 99 -10.01 -1.87 -6.26
N GLU A 100 -11.24 -1.63 -5.79
CA GLU A 100 -11.70 -1.97 -4.44
C GLU A 100 -11.85 -3.49 -4.27
N ASP A 101 -12.39 -4.20 -5.27
CA ASP A 101 -12.50 -5.66 -5.31
C ASP A 101 -11.11 -6.34 -5.36
N ASP A 102 -10.21 -5.90 -6.25
CA ASP A 102 -8.82 -6.40 -6.33
C ASP A 102 -8.07 -6.21 -5.00
N LEU A 103 -8.28 -5.07 -4.34
CA LEU A 103 -7.69 -4.74 -3.04
C LEU A 103 -8.29 -5.57 -1.90
N ALA A 104 -9.59 -5.90 -1.96
CA ALA A 104 -10.24 -6.82 -1.03
C ALA A 104 -9.72 -8.26 -1.22
N GLN A 105 -9.61 -8.73 -2.46
CA GLN A 105 -9.04 -10.03 -2.80
C GLN A 105 -7.58 -10.14 -2.33
N THR A 106 -6.76 -9.13 -2.60
CA THR A 106 -5.35 -9.08 -2.19
C THR A 106 -5.20 -9.15 -0.67
N ARG A 107 -6.08 -8.50 0.09
CA ARG A 107 -6.13 -8.60 1.57
C ARG A 107 -6.51 -10.01 2.03
N ALA A 108 -7.55 -10.61 1.46
CA ALA A 108 -7.97 -11.98 1.79
C ALA A 108 -6.86 -13.02 1.52
N VAL A 109 -6.18 -12.92 0.37
CA VAL A 109 -5.03 -13.78 0.02
C VAL A 109 -3.87 -13.58 1.00
N LYS A 110 -3.52 -12.33 1.32
CA LYS A 110 -2.49 -12.01 2.33
C LYS A 110 -2.82 -12.64 3.70
N ASP A 111 -4.05 -12.49 4.17
CA ASP A 111 -4.42 -12.94 5.51
C ASP A 111 -4.53 -14.47 5.59
N GLN A 112 -4.95 -15.14 4.50
CA GLN A 112 -4.85 -16.60 4.36
C GLN A 112 -3.39 -17.09 4.33
N LEU A 113 -2.48 -16.39 3.64
CA LEU A 113 -1.05 -16.71 3.67
C LEU A 113 -0.45 -16.51 5.07
N GLN A 114 -0.87 -15.48 5.81
CA GLN A 114 -0.47 -15.31 7.21
C GLN A 114 -1.00 -16.41 8.13
N LYS A 115 -2.20 -16.96 7.86
CA LYS A 115 -2.71 -18.14 8.57
C LYS A 115 -1.86 -19.38 8.27
N TYR A 116 -1.58 -19.62 6.99
CA TYR A 116 -0.78 -20.76 6.54
C TYR A 116 0.67 -20.73 7.07
N ILE A 117 1.29 -19.56 7.19
CA ILE A 117 2.61 -19.41 7.82
C ILE A 117 2.58 -19.92 9.27
N ARG A 118 1.58 -19.53 10.07
CA ARG A 118 1.43 -19.98 11.47
C ARG A 118 1.19 -21.50 11.57
N GLU A 119 0.46 -22.07 10.61
CA GLU A 119 0.23 -23.52 10.52
C GLU A 119 1.53 -24.28 10.20
N LEU A 120 2.39 -23.73 9.33
CA LEU A 120 3.72 -24.29 9.06
C LEU A 120 4.69 -24.10 10.23
N GLU A 121 4.66 -22.97 10.93
CA GLU A 121 5.45 -22.70 12.13
C GLU A 121 5.11 -23.74 13.23
N GLN A 122 3.82 -23.96 13.50
CA GLN A 122 3.37 -24.98 14.45
C GLN A 122 3.79 -26.40 14.02
N ALA A 123 3.61 -26.76 12.74
CA ALA A 123 4.01 -28.07 12.25
C ALA A 123 5.53 -28.32 12.36
N ASN A 124 6.34 -27.27 12.23
CA ASN A 124 7.79 -27.35 12.44
C ASN A 124 8.16 -27.51 13.94
N ASP A 125 7.51 -26.78 14.85
CA ASP A 125 7.68 -26.96 16.29
C ASP A 125 7.30 -28.38 16.76
N ASP A 126 6.23 -28.95 16.19
CA ASP A 126 5.79 -30.31 16.45
C ASP A 126 6.78 -31.36 15.88
N LEU A 127 7.32 -31.12 14.69
CA LEU A 127 8.38 -31.94 14.08
C LEU A 127 9.69 -31.89 14.89
N GLU A 128 10.09 -30.72 15.37
CA GLU A 128 11.25 -30.58 16.26
C GLU A 128 11.04 -31.31 17.59
N ARG A 129 9.84 -31.24 18.17
CA ARG A 129 9.51 -31.98 19.40
C ARG A 129 9.58 -33.49 19.18
N ALA A 130 9.04 -33.99 18.07
CA ALA A 130 9.13 -35.39 17.68
C ALA A 130 10.60 -35.82 17.48
N LYS A 131 11.41 -35.02 16.78
CA LYS A 131 12.85 -35.26 16.60
C LYS A 131 13.59 -35.38 17.93
N ARG A 132 13.35 -34.48 18.88
CA ARG A 132 13.96 -34.50 20.22
C ARG A 132 13.56 -35.76 21.01
N ALA A 133 12.29 -36.17 20.93
CA ALA A 133 11.82 -37.42 21.55
C ALA A 133 12.47 -38.67 20.94
N THR A 134 12.61 -38.73 19.61
CA THR A 134 13.29 -39.83 18.92
C THR A 134 14.77 -39.92 19.29
N ILE A 135 15.49 -38.79 19.37
CA ILE A 135 16.89 -38.76 19.79
C ILE A 135 17.03 -39.32 21.21
N MET A 136 16.25 -38.83 22.17
CA MET A 136 16.26 -39.33 23.55
C MET A 136 15.91 -40.84 23.65
N SER A 137 15.04 -41.34 22.77
CA SER A 137 14.71 -42.77 22.68
C SER A 137 15.83 -43.62 22.07
N LEU A 138 16.70 -43.04 21.24
CA LEU A 138 17.90 -43.71 20.72
C LEU A 138 19.01 -43.71 21.79
N GLU A 139 19.21 -42.59 22.49
CA GLU A 139 20.18 -42.45 23.58
C GLU A 139 19.92 -43.45 24.73
N ASP A 140 18.64 -43.69 25.09
CA ASP A 140 18.24 -44.72 26.06
C ASP A 140 18.53 -46.15 25.54
N PHE A 141 18.32 -46.41 24.25
CA PHE A 141 18.65 -47.71 23.65
C PHE A 141 20.17 -47.95 23.60
N GLU A 142 20.95 -46.94 23.23
CA GLU A 142 22.41 -46.98 23.22
C GLU A 142 22.98 -47.21 24.63
N GLN A 143 22.44 -46.54 25.66
CA GLN A 143 22.82 -46.77 27.05
C GLN A 143 22.52 -48.21 27.50
N ARG A 144 21.35 -48.76 27.15
CA ARG A 144 21.00 -50.16 27.46
C ARG A 144 21.90 -51.17 26.74
N LEU A 145 22.24 -50.90 25.48
CA LEU A 145 23.15 -51.73 24.69
C LEU A 145 24.57 -51.72 25.29
N ASN A 146 25.09 -50.55 25.66
CA ASN A 146 26.40 -50.42 26.31
C ASN A 146 26.44 -51.18 27.64
N GLN A 147 25.41 -51.06 28.50
CA GLN A 147 25.33 -51.85 29.73
C GLN A 147 25.17 -53.37 29.48
N ALA A 148 24.67 -53.79 28.31
CA ALA A 148 24.63 -55.21 27.95
C ALA A 148 26.00 -55.71 27.50
N ILE A 149 26.76 -54.89 26.76
CA ILE A 149 28.16 -55.16 26.39
C ILE A 149 29.05 -55.23 27.65
N GLU A 150 28.92 -54.29 28.58
CA GLU A 150 29.64 -54.29 29.87
C GLU A 150 29.41 -55.58 30.67
N ARG A 151 28.14 -56.05 30.74
CA ARG A 151 27.80 -57.30 31.43
C ARG A 151 28.32 -58.54 30.70
N ASN A 152 28.30 -58.55 29.37
CA ASN A 152 28.87 -59.66 28.59
C ASN A 152 30.39 -59.74 28.78
N ALA A 153 31.11 -58.62 28.69
CA ALA A 153 32.56 -58.59 28.91
C ALA A 153 32.95 -59.04 30.34
N PHE A 154 32.13 -58.71 31.34
CA PHE A 154 32.31 -59.22 32.70
C PHE A 154 32.10 -60.75 32.76
N LEU A 155 31.02 -61.27 32.17
CA LEU A 155 30.75 -62.71 32.10
C LEU A 155 31.81 -63.49 31.30
N GLU A 156 32.37 -62.89 30.26
CA GLU A 156 33.52 -63.43 29.51
C GLU A 156 34.73 -63.57 30.44
N SER A 157 35.06 -62.55 31.24
CA SER A 157 36.15 -62.66 32.23
C SER A 157 35.91 -63.70 33.35
N GLU A 158 34.66 -63.88 33.80
CA GLU A 158 34.32 -64.97 34.75
C GLU A 158 34.47 -66.37 34.12
N LEU A 159 34.29 -66.50 32.80
CA LEU A 159 34.53 -67.74 32.06
C LEU A 159 36.04 -67.98 31.86
N ASP A 160 36.81 -66.95 31.55
CA ASP A 160 38.27 -67.02 31.43
C ASP A 160 38.92 -67.42 32.77
N GLU A 161 38.53 -66.80 33.89
CA GLU A 161 39.03 -67.20 35.23
C GLU A 161 38.72 -68.66 35.54
N LYS A 162 37.52 -69.12 35.17
CA LYS A 162 37.09 -70.52 35.34
C LYS A 162 37.88 -71.48 34.45
N GLU A 163 38.24 -71.11 33.22
CA GLU A 163 39.11 -71.93 32.35
C GLU A 163 40.53 -72.00 32.92
N ASN A 164 41.11 -70.89 33.37
CA ASN A 164 42.41 -70.85 34.05
C ASN A 164 42.44 -71.72 35.32
N LEU A 165 41.35 -71.77 36.08
CA LEU A 165 41.20 -72.67 37.23
C LEU A 165 41.08 -74.13 36.82
N LEU A 166 40.38 -74.45 35.72
CA LEU A 166 40.28 -75.81 35.19
C LEU A 166 41.64 -76.32 34.68
N GLU A 167 42.41 -75.47 33.98
CA GLU A 167 43.80 -75.76 33.61
C GLU A 167 44.67 -76.02 34.85
N SER A 168 44.61 -75.14 35.86
CA SER A 168 45.41 -75.27 37.08
C SER A 168 45.08 -76.56 37.84
N VAL A 169 43.80 -76.90 37.95
CA VAL A 169 43.33 -78.17 38.51
C VAL A 169 43.77 -79.38 37.67
N GLN A 170 43.88 -79.23 36.35
CA GLN A 170 44.37 -80.30 35.49
C GLN A 170 45.88 -80.53 35.67
N ARG A 171 46.69 -79.46 35.66
CA ARG A 171 48.14 -79.53 35.93
C ARG A 171 48.42 -80.18 37.29
N LEU A 172 47.71 -79.78 38.35
CA LEU A 172 47.81 -80.40 39.67
C LEU A 172 47.38 -81.88 39.71
N LYS A 173 46.44 -82.32 38.86
CA LYS A 173 46.08 -83.76 38.72
C LYS A 173 47.11 -84.57 37.94
N ASP A 174 47.89 -83.93 37.08
CA ASP A 174 48.99 -84.54 36.35
C ASP A 174 50.22 -84.65 37.27
N GLU A 175 50.61 -83.56 37.94
CA GLU A 175 51.64 -83.56 39.00
C GLU A 175 51.33 -84.58 40.12
N ALA A 176 50.10 -84.63 40.61
CA ALA A 176 49.68 -85.61 41.63
C ALA A 176 49.57 -87.05 41.10
N ARG A 177 49.66 -87.28 39.78
CA ARG A 177 49.81 -88.61 39.17
C ARG A 177 51.29 -88.98 39.11
N ASP A 178 52.13 -88.05 38.67
CA ASP A 178 53.57 -88.26 38.53
C ASP A 178 54.23 -88.49 39.89
N LEU A 179 53.91 -87.68 40.91
CA LEU A 179 54.37 -87.89 42.30
C LEU A 179 53.91 -89.25 42.88
N ARG A 180 52.73 -89.75 42.52
CA ARG A 180 52.28 -91.10 42.92
C ARG A 180 53.08 -92.19 42.19
N GLN A 181 53.48 -91.96 40.95
CA GLN A 181 54.32 -92.87 40.19
C GLN A 181 55.75 -92.88 40.73
N GLU A 182 56.32 -91.72 41.10
CA GLU A 182 57.61 -91.61 41.79
C GLU A 182 57.61 -92.34 43.14
N LEU A 183 56.59 -92.11 43.98
CA LEU A 183 56.45 -92.82 45.26
C LEU A 183 56.32 -94.35 45.06
N ALA A 184 55.62 -94.81 44.02
CA ALA A 184 55.53 -96.22 43.67
C ALA A 184 56.85 -96.82 43.16
N VAL A 185 57.76 -95.99 42.61
CA VAL A 185 59.13 -96.39 42.27
C VAL A 185 60.03 -96.40 43.51
N GLN A 186 59.95 -95.39 44.39
CA GLN A 186 60.71 -95.35 45.65
C GLN A 186 60.35 -96.52 46.57
N GLN A 187 59.06 -96.86 46.70
CA GLN A 187 58.61 -98.05 47.45
C GLN A 187 59.07 -99.39 46.84
N LYS A 188 59.55 -99.40 45.59
CA LYS A 188 60.22 -100.54 44.96
C LYS A 188 61.74 -100.54 45.14
N GLN A 189 62.34 -99.43 45.58
CA GLN A 189 63.79 -99.30 45.74
C GLN A 189 64.27 -99.36 47.20
N GLU A 190 63.45 -98.94 48.19
CA GLU A 190 63.89 -98.89 49.60
C GLU A 190 63.20 -99.88 50.56
N LYS A 191 64.04 -100.66 51.26
CA LYS A 191 63.75 -101.21 52.60
C LYS A 191 65.05 -101.72 53.27
N PRO A 192 65.29 -101.50 54.58
CA PRO A 192 65.11 -100.25 55.33
C PRO A 192 66.33 -99.92 56.24
N LYS A 193 66.58 -98.64 56.59
CA LYS A 193 67.35 -98.27 57.82
C LYS A 193 66.87 -96.95 58.46
N THR A 194 66.68 -96.99 59.78
CA THR A 194 66.41 -95.89 60.72
C THR A 194 67.69 -95.64 61.57
N PRO A 195 67.87 -94.54 62.37
CA PRO A 195 67.04 -94.12 63.51
C PRO A 195 66.91 -92.58 63.73
N MET A 196 66.73 -92.16 64.99
CA MET A 196 66.08 -90.93 65.49
C MET A 196 67.04 -89.78 65.94
N GLN A 197 66.40 -88.68 66.42
CA GLN A 197 66.85 -87.64 67.37
C GLN A 197 67.55 -86.37 66.84
N GLU A 198 67.55 -85.20 67.52
CA GLU A 198 66.60 -84.52 68.45
C GLU A 198 67.21 -83.14 68.86
N THR A 199 66.42 -82.12 69.24
CA THR A 199 66.87 -80.85 69.91
C THR A 199 67.80 -79.88 69.10
N GLU A 200 67.90 -78.54 69.28
CA GLU A 200 67.17 -77.50 70.05
C GLU A 200 67.55 -76.06 69.57
N ARG A 201 66.86 -75.00 70.09
CA ARG A 201 67.24 -73.57 70.25
C ARG A 201 67.11 -72.52 69.10
N THR A 202 66.15 -71.59 69.30
CA THR A 202 66.22 -70.09 69.28
C THR A 202 67.04 -69.35 68.21
N ASP A 203 66.62 -68.24 67.57
CA ASP A 203 65.42 -67.34 67.66
C ASP A 203 65.31 -66.51 66.33
N THR A 204 64.54 -65.43 66.05
CA THR A 204 64.04 -64.26 66.83
C THR A 204 62.88 -63.52 66.08
N ALA A 205 62.35 -62.42 66.63
CA ALA A 205 61.37 -61.49 66.01
C ALA A 205 61.97 -60.64 64.85
N VAL A 206 61.24 -59.96 63.94
CA VAL A 206 60.32 -58.78 64.02
C VAL A 206 59.81 -58.54 62.56
N GLN A 207 58.62 -58.10 62.11
CA GLN A 207 57.23 -57.71 62.53
C GLN A 207 56.32 -58.05 61.30
N ALA A 208 54.98 -58.18 61.27
CA ALA A 208 53.80 -57.61 61.95
C ALA A 208 53.27 -56.25 61.43
N SER A 209 52.33 -56.30 60.46
CA SER A 209 51.26 -55.29 60.25
C SER A 209 50.15 -55.83 59.32
N LEU A 210 48.90 -55.83 59.81
CA LEU A 210 47.71 -56.32 59.10
C LEU A 210 46.51 -55.51 59.61
N SER A 211 45.77 -54.77 58.76
CA SER A 211 44.57 -54.01 59.19
C SER A 211 43.66 -53.54 58.05
N VAL A 212 42.39 -53.92 58.15
CA VAL A 212 41.16 -53.35 57.54
C VAL A 212 39.98 -53.87 58.38
N PRO A 213 38.76 -53.28 58.35
CA PRO A 213 38.32 -51.98 57.83
C PRO A 213 37.53 -51.16 58.90
N SER A 214 36.93 -50.01 58.53
CA SER A 214 35.57 -49.56 58.97
C SER A 214 35.19 -48.16 58.47
N THR A 215 33.88 -47.90 58.33
CA THR A 215 33.24 -46.58 58.16
C THR A 215 32.37 -46.28 59.41
N PRO A 216 31.98 -45.03 59.75
CA PRO A 216 30.81 -44.40 59.10
C PRO A 216 30.68 -42.84 59.10
N SER A 217 30.04 -42.31 58.03
CA SER A 217 29.00 -41.24 58.00
C SER A 217 29.19 -39.78 58.50
N VAL A 218 28.45 -38.88 57.81
CA VAL A 218 28.03 -37.48 58.11
C VAL A 218 29.10 -36.39 58.34
N HIS A 219 29.30 -35.49 57.35
CA HIS A 219 28.83 -34.08 57.47
C HIS A 219 28.95 -33.22 56.18
N ARG A 220 27.80 -32.62 55.79
CA ARG A 220 27.55 -31.28 55.20
C ARG A 220 28.52 -30.67 54.15
N ALA A 221 27.94 -30.44 52.96
CA ALA A 221 28.37 -29.61 51.80
C ALA A 221 28.56 -28.09 52.16
N PRO A 222 29.00 -27.16 51.24
CA PRO A 222 29.01 -27.29 49.77
C PRO A 222 30.16 -26.62 48.96
N SER A 223 30.21 -26.96 47.67
CA SER A 223 30.81 -26.13 46.60
C SER A 223 30.05 -26.30 45.28
N SER A 224 28.89 -25.64 45.17
CA SER A 224 28.17 -25.50 43.89
C SER A 224 28.89 -24.54 42.95
N ASN A 225 28.90 -24.83 41.65
CA ASN A 225 28.94 -23.79 40.60
C ASN A 225 28.30 -24.28 39.30
N ILE A 226 27.00 -24.01 39.15
CA ILE A 226 26.26 -24.11 37.89
C ILE A 226 26.37 -22.73 37.21
N HIS A 227 26.85 -22.66 35.97
CA HIS A 227 26.82 -21.39 35.20
C HIS A 227 26.56 -21.57 33.69
N THR A 228 25.37 -22.07 33.37
CA THR A 228 24.45 -21.45 32.38
C THR A 228 23.07 -21.39 33.07
N PRO A 229 22.17 -20.40 32.80
CA PRO A 229 21.55 -20.20 31.48
C PRO A 229 21.17 -18.73 31.14
N VAL A 230 20.24 -18.56 30.18
CA VAL A 230 19.40 -17.39 29.85
C VAL A 230 19.92 -16.38 28.80
N THR A 231 19.50 -16.68 27.57
CA THR A 231 19.11 -15.82 26.43
C THR A 231 18.85 -14.31 26.61
N LEU A 232 19.23 -13.57 25.55
CA LEU A 232 18.53 -12.42 24.93
C LEU A 232 18.17 -11.19 25.78
N ARG A 233 18.76 -10.03 25.43
CA ARG A 233 18.01 -8.75 25.29
C ARG A 233 18.53 -7.89 24.12
N ARG A 234 17.70 -6.92 23.76
CA ARG A 234 17.74 -6.04 22.57
C ARG A 234 17.85 -4.58 23.01
N GLY A 235 18.74 -3.84 22.36
CA GLY A 235 19.01 -2.39 22.50
C GLY A 235 20.39 -2.15 21.90
N LEU A 236 20.57 -1.38 20.83
CA LEU A 236 20.35 0.07 20.68
C LEU A 236 21.20 0.88 21.66
N GLU A 237 22.38 1.28 21.16
CA GLU A 237 23.22 2.40 21.57
C GLU A 237 24.05 2.79 20.33
N ASP A 238 24.29 4.07 20.11
CA ASP A 238 25.05 4.55 18.94
C ASP A 238 26.56 4.42 19.15
N SER A 239 27.28 3.88 18.15
CA SER A 239 28.73 4.07 18.07
C SER A 239 29.28 3.90 16.66
N TYR A 240 30.04 4.90 16.21
CA TYR A 240 30.67 4.96 14.88
C TYR A 240 31.92 4.06 14.80
N GLY A 241 31.71 2.74 14.88
CA GLY A 241 32.75 1.71 14.76
C GLY A 241 32.52 0.82 13.54
N ALA A 242 33.16 1.12 12.41
CA ALA A 242 32.98 0.36 11.18
C ALA A 242 33.61 -1.05 11.26
N THR A 243 32.84 -2.04 11.68
CA THR A 243 33.20 -3.45 11.53
C THR A 243 33.38 -3.76 10.03
N PRO A 244 34.51 -4.37 9.61
CA PRO A 244 34.77 -4.60 8.20
C PRO A 244 33.78 -5.64 7.66
N LEU A 245 32.88 -5.21 6.76
CA LEU A 245 31.94 -6.10 6.07
C LEU A 245 32.68 -7.30 5.49
N THR A 246 32.17 -8.50 5.79
CA THR A 246 32.72 -9.76 5.29
C THR A 246 32.76 -9.74 3.75
N PRO A 247 33.72 -10.44 3.11
CA PRO A 247 33.85 -10.40 1.65
C PRO A 247 32.54 -10.73 0.91
N ALA A 248 31.78 -11.71 1.40
CA ALA A 248 30.47 -12.07 0.86
C ALA A 248 29.43 -10.94 1.01
N ALA A 249 29.33 -10.30 2.17
CA ALA A 249 28.42 -9.17 2.39
C ALA A 249 28.78 -7.96 1.50
N ARG A 250 30.08 -7.70 1.31
CA ARG A 250 30.58 -6.64 0.43
C ARG A 250 30.24 -6.90 -1.04
N ILE A 251 30.46 -8.12 -1.52
CA ILE A 251 30.14 -8.51 -2.90
C ILE A 251 28.61 -8.47 -3.14
N SER A 252 27.82 -8.96 -2.17
CA SER A 252 26.35 -8.89 -2.24
C SER A 252 25.86 -7.44 -2.32
N ALA A 253 26.36 -6.55 -1.45
CA ALA A 253 26.03 -5.13 -1.47
C ALA A 253 26.41 -4.45 -2.81
N LEU A 254 27.60 -4.74 -3.35
CA LEU A 254 28.05 -4.20 -4.63
C LEU A 254 27.16 -4.69 -5.80
N ASN A 255 26.73 -5.95 -5.80
CA ASN A 255 25.80 -6.47 -6.81
C ASN A 255 24.44 -5.78 -6.72
N ILE A 256 23.89 -5.61 -5.51
CA ILE A 256 22.61 -4.90 -5.28
C ILE A 256 22.69 -3.44 -5.76
N VAL A 257 23.78 -2.74 -5.46
CA VAL A 257 24.02 -1.36 -5.92
C VAL A 257 24.19 -1.31 -7.44
N GLY A 258 24.92 -2.26 -8.05
CA GLY A 258 25.06 -2.36 -9.50
C GLY A 258 23.74 -2.61 -10.23
N ASP A 259 22.87 -3.45 -9.66
CA ASP A 259 21.53 -3.72 -10.20
C ASP A 259 20.57 -2.54 -10.01
N LEU A 260 20.68 -1.80 -8.89
CA LEU A 260 19.96 -0.54 -8.69
C LEU A 260 20.38 0.51 -9.73
N LEU A 261 21.68 0.73 -9.92
CA LEU A 261 22.19 1.68 -10.93
C LEU A 261 21.75 1.30 -12.35
N ARG A 262 21.76 0.00 -12.69
CA ARG A 262 21.29 -0.49 -14.00
C ARG A 262 19.78 -0.27 -14.20
N LYS A 263 18.98 -0.41 -13.13
CA LYS A 263 17.54 -0.11 -13.13
C LYS A 263 17.27 1.41 -13.24
N VAL A 264 18.05 2.24 -12.55
CA VAL A 264 17.96 3.72 -12.64
C VAL A 264 18.26 4.18 -14.07
N GLY A 265 19.38 3.76 -14.68
CA GLY A 265 19.69 4.12 -16.06
C GLY A 265 18.65 3.66 -17.08
N ALA A 266 18.02 2.50 -16.86
CA ALA A 266 16.90 2.03 -17.68
C ALA A 266 15.62 2.85 -17.49
N LEU A 267 15.36 3.37 -16.28
CA LEU A 267 14.25 4.29 -15.99
C LEU A 267 14.51 5.68 -16.58
N GLU A 268 15.74 6.21 -16.48
CA GLU A 268 16.14 7.49 -17.08
C GLU A 268 16.04 7.45 -18.61
N SER A 269 16.48 6.36 -19.24
CA SER A 269 16.33 6.13 -20.68
C SER A 269 14.85 6.14 -21.11
N LYS A 270 13.97 5.46 -20.34
CA LYS A 270 12.51 5.51 -20.58
C LYS A 270 11.93 6.91 -20.34
N LEU A 271 12.36 7.63 -19.31
CA LEU A 271 11.89 8.98 -19.00
C LEU A 271 12.29 9.98 -20.10
N ALA A 272 13.50 9.84 -20.65
CA ALA A 272 13.95 10.62 -21.81
C ALA A 272 13.14 10.29 -23.07
N SER A 273 12.84 9.01 -23.32
CA SER A 273 11.96 8.59 -24.42
C SER A 273 10.55 9.17 -24.27
N CYS A 274 9.95 9.13 -23.07
CA CYS A 274 8.66 9.75 -22.80
C CYS A 274 8.68 11.28 -22.97
N ARG A 275 9.76 11.97 -22.57
CA ARG A 275 9.93 13.42 -22.82
C ARG A 275 9.96 13.75 -24.31
N ASN A 276 10.69 12.97 -25.11
CA ASN A 276 10.75 13.16 -26.55
C ASN A 276 9.39 12.91 -27.21
N PHE A 277 8.68 11.86 -26.80
CA PHE A 277 7.34 11.52 -27.28
C PHE A 277 6.31 12.63 -26.97
N VAL A 278 6.34 13.20 -25.76
CA VAL A 278 5.49 14.35 -25.39
C VAL A 278 5.82 15.60 -26.21
N TYR A 279 7.08 15.79 -26.60
CA TYR A 279 7.48 16.87 -27.51
C TYR A 279 6.97 16.63 -28.95
N GLU A 280 7.14 15.43 -29.51
CA GLU A 280 6.64 15.10 -30.86
C GLU A 280 5.10 15.16 -30.95
N GLN A 281 4.38 14.81 -29.89
CA GLN A 281 2.92 14.93 -29.82
C GLN A 281 2.40 16.39 -29.65
N SER A 282 3.25 17.41 -29.75
CA SER A 282 2.87 18.83 -29.60
C SER A 282 2.92 19.68 -30.90
N PRO A 283 2.27 19.29 -32.02
CA PRO A 283 2.37 20.00 -33.29
C PRO A 283 1.54 21.30 -33.32
N LYS A 284 1.98 22.38 -32.63
CA LYS A 284 1.69 23.82 -32.92
C LYS A 284 2.32 24.84 -31.94
N ARG A 285 3.65 25.06 -32.02
CA ARG A 285 4.22 26.42 -32.18
C ARG A 285 5.73 26.39 -32.45
N ALA A 286 6.17 27.09 -33.50
CA ALA A 286 7.58 27.30 -33.81
C ALA A 286 7.86 28.80 -33.98
N THR A 287 8.48 29.42 -32.98
CA THR A 287 9.12 30.77 -32.92
C THR A 287 9.40 31.04 -31.44
N ALA A 288 10.58 31.48 -30.99
CA ALA A 288 11.91 31.60 -31.59
C ALA A 288 12.96 31.49 -30.44
N PRO A 289 14.27 31.30 -30.67
CA PRO A 289 15.22 31.01 -29.59
C PRO A 289 15.62 32.25 -28.79
N MET A 290 15.88 32.07 -27.49
CA MET A 290 16.66 33.01 -26.67
C MET A 290 17.67 32.26 -25.83
N CYS A 291 18.94 32.67 -25.92
CA CYS A 291 20.03 32.19 -25.10
C CYS A 291 20.48 33.34 -24.18
N VAL A 292 20.34 33.15 -22.86
CA VAL A 292 20.98 34.00 -21.85
C VAL A 292 21.45 33.13 -20.69
N SER A 293 22.76 33.03 -20.53
CA SER A 293 23.39 32.48 -19.33
C SER A 293 23.74 33.62 -18.37
N ARG A 294 23.39 33.49 -17.08
CA ARG A 294 24.30 33.75 -15.95
C ARG A 294 23.65 33.53 -14.58
N ASP A 295 24.30 32.68 -13.80
CA ASP A 295 24.82 32.91 -12.44
C ASP A 295 24.05 33.91 -11.54
N LEU A 296 23.52 33.39 -10.41
CA LEU A 296 23.80 33.99 -9.10
C LEU A 296 23.73 32.94 -7.99
N GLU A 297 24.88 32.49 -7.50
CA GLU A 297 24.98 31.68 -6.27
C GLU A 297 25.04 32.55 -5.01
N ALA A 298 24.65 31.92 -3.89
CA ALA A 298 25.07 32.21 -2.52
C ALA A 298 24.91 33.62 -1.93
N ARG A 299 24.02 33.71 -0.92
CA ARG A 299 24.39 34.27 0.40
C ARG A 299 23.57 33.64 1.53
N LEU A 300 24.07 33.76 2.75
CA LEU A 300 23.74 32.89 3.89
C LEU A 300 22.72 33.49 4.88
N SER A 301 22.13 32.59 5.68
CA SER A 301 21.29 32.77 6.88
C SER A 301 21.91 33.68 7.98
N PRO A 302 21.22 34.06 9.10
CA PRO A 302 20.20 33.27 9.83
C PRO A 302 19.03 33.99 10.58
N HIS A 303 18.19 33.15 11.23
CA HIS A 303 17.38 33.37 12.45
C HIS A 303 15.97 34.05 12.45
N LEU A 304 14.94 33.18 12.32
CA LEU A 304 13.88 32.91 13.33
C LEU A 304 12.78 33.99 13.63
N PRO A 305 11.66 33.65 14.32
CA PRO A 305 10.36 33.74 13.63
C PRO A 305 9.24 34.49 14.38
N LEU A 306 8.10 34.69 13.72
CA LEU A 306 6.82 34.95 14.38
C LEU A 306 5.65 34.30 13.61
N CYS A 307 4.55 34.05 14.32
CA CYS A 307 3.37 33.31 13.86
C CYS A 307 2.44 34.17 12.98
N ASP A 308 1.58 33.52 12.19
CA ASP A 308 0.18 33.95 12.08
C ASP A 308 -0.78 32.78 11.79
N VAL A 309 -2.09 32.99 11.96
CA VAL A 309 -3.12 31.96 12.08
C VAL A 309 -4.21 32.06 11.00
N GLY A 310 -4.30 31.01 10.19
CA GLY A 310 -5.55 30.50 9.63
C GLY A 310 -6.15 31.21 8.40
N LEU A 311 -6.87 30.41 7.57
CA LEU A 311 -8.31 30.55 7.33
C LEU A 311 -8.78 29.57 6.24
N ALA A 312 -9.21 28.37 6.63
CA ALA A 312 -9.88 27.45 5.72
C ALA A 312 -11.34 27.88 5.50
N LYS A 313 -11.64 28.48 4.35
CA LYS A 313 -13.03 28.84 3.97
C LYS A 313 -13.71 27.68 3.24
N ARG A 314 -14.37 26.81 4.01
CA ARG A 314 -15.35 25.84 3.51
C ARG A 314 -16.70 26.55 3.30
N LEU A 315 -17.22 26.53 2.07
CA LEU A 315 -18.51 27.14 1.73
C LEU A 315 -19.59 26.05 1.67
N GLU A 316 -20.59 26.13 2.55
CA GLU A 316 -21.73 25.22 2.56
C GLU A 316 -22.85 25.70 1.63
N PHE A 317 -23.61 24.76 1.06
CA PHE A 317 -24.76 25.08 0.19
C PHE A 317 -26.00 25.43 1.01
N GLY A 318 -26.64 26.55 0.69
CA GLY A 318 -27.87 27.00 1.34
C GLY A 318 -29.15 26.44 0.70
N THR A 319 -29.94 25.69 1.47
CA THR A 319 -31.25 25.18 1.02
C THR A 319 -32.33 26.27 1.05
N ARG A 320 -33.05 26.45 -0.05
CA ARG A 320 -34.17 27.41 -0.17
C ARG A 320 -35.53 26.70 0.06
N PRO A 321 -36.47 27.28 0.84
CA PRO A 321 -37.77 26.67 1.08
C PRO A 321 -38.72 26.78 -0.11
N SER A 322 -39.66 25.82 -0.21
CA SER A 322 -40.82 25.83 -1.10
C SER A 322 -42.09 25.74 -0.26
N ASN A 323 -43.02 26.69 -0.45
CA ASN A 323 -44.31 26.70 0.22
C ASN A 323 -45.41 26.24 -0.76
N VAL A 324 -46.15 25.20 -0.39
CA VAL A 324 -47.33 24.71 -1.12
C VAL A 324 -48.45 24.42 -0.10
N PRO A 325 -49.63 25.06 -0.19
CA PRO A 325 -50.74 24.83 0.73
C PRO A 325 -51.83 23.89 0.19
N GLY A 326 -52.37 23.03 1.06
CA GLY A 326 -53.53 22.15 0.84
C GLY A 326 -53.57 21.03 1.90
N PRO A 327 -54.69 20.28 2.09
CA PRO A 327 -55.92 20.26 1.30
C PRO A 327 -57.18 20.76 2.09
N MET A 328 -58.38 20.47 1.59
CA MET A 328 -59.67 21.01 2.05
C MET A 328 -60.30 20.32 3.28
N SER A 329 -61.27 21.00 3.89
CA SER A 329 -62.40 20.39 4.59
C SER A 329 -63.75 21.01 4.15
N HIS A 330 -64.77 20.16 4.05
CA HIS A 330 -66.20 20.49 3.85
C HIS A 330 -66.92 20.37 5.23
N PRO A 331 -68.19 20.83 5.46
CA PRO A 331 -69.29 20.93 4.47
C PRO A 331 -70.31 22.10 4.64
N SER A 332 -71.22 22.24 3.67
CA SER A 332 -72.70 22.24 3.87
C SER A 332 -73.49 22.62 2.59
N GLN A 333 -74.81 22.43 2.61
CA GLN A 333 -75.79 22.65 1.52
C GLN A 333 -75.96 24.17 1.24
N SER A 334 -76.53 24.68 0.13
CA SER A 334 -77.81 24.29 -0.47
C SER A 334 -78.13 25.09 -1.77
N VAL A 335 -79.33 24.85 -2.32
CA VAL A 335 -80.09 25.61 -3.36
C VAL A 335 -79.69 25.43 -4.83
N VAL A 336 -80.67 24.92 -5.60
CA VAL A 336 -80.70 24.78 -7.06
C VAL A 336 -81.10 26.10 -7.73
N LYS A 337 -80.52 26.41 -8.91
CA LYS A 337 -81.25 27.10 -9.98
C LYS A 337 -80.66 26.83 -11.37
N MET A 338 -81.46 26.23 -12.25
CA MET A 338 -81.34 26.48 -13.70
C MET A 338 -82.01 27.81 -14.01
N LEU A 339 -81.53 28.53 -15.03
CA LEU A 339 -82.36 29.01 -16.15
C LEU A 339 -81.49 29.59 -17.27
N LEU A 340 -81.87 29.30 -18.52
CA LEU A 340 -81.34 29.80 -19.80
C LEU A 340 -79.81 29.69 -19.97
#